data_AF-A0A3R7R9J0-F1
#
_entry.id   AF-A0A3R7R9J0-F1
#
_cell.length_a   1.000
_cell.length_b   1.000
_cell.length_c   1.000
_cell.angle_alpha   90.00
_cell.angle_beta   90.00
_cell.angle_gamma   90.00
#
_symmetry.space_group_name_H-M   'P 1'
#
loop_
_entity.id
_entity.type
_entity.pdbx_description
1 polymer ?
#
loop_
_entity_poly.entity_id
_entity_poly.type
_entity_poly.pdbx_seq_one_letter_code
_entity_poly.pdbx_strand_id
1 'polypeptide(L)' 'MAGKDKQLKKLRDHHAYLNRKVAELTEDRKKDRGVESKAILMRLKKTKLALKDAMEKAKATLTKK' A
#
# COMPACT_ATOMS: atom_id res chain seq x y z
N MET A 1 21.70 12.17 5.93
CA MET A 1 20.32 12.05 5.41
C MET A 1 19.98 10.65 4.86
N ALA A 2 20.96 9.76 4.61
CA ALA A 2 20.74 8.46 3.94
C ALA A 2 19.74 7.49 4.59
N GLY A 3 19.49 7.57 5.91
CA GLY A 3 18.54 6.67 6.59
C GLY A 3 17.07 6.95 6.25
N LYS A 4 16.70 8.23 6.11
CA LYS A 4 15.33 8.65 5.82
C LYS A 4 14.90 8.28 4.40
N ASP A 5 15.83 8.40 3.43
CA ASP A 5 15.59 8.00 2.03
C ASP A 5 15.40 6.47 1.89
N LYS A 6 16.16 5.67 2.64
CA LYS A 6 16.00 4.21 2.69
C LYS A 6 14.63 3.79 3.24
N GLN A 7 14.13 4.48 4.27
CA GLN A 7 12.79 4.24 4.81
C GLN A 7 11.69 4.58 3.78
N LEU A 8 11.82 5.72 3.10
CA LEU A 8 10.87 6.12 2.06
C LEU A 8 10.86 5.13 0.88
N LYS A 9 12.03 4.62 0.48
CA LYS A 9 12.14 3.59 -0.55
C LYS A 9 11.40 2.30 -0.15
N LYS A 10 11.63 1.79 1.07
CA LYS A 10 10.92 0.61 1.58
C LYS A 10 9.39 0.79 1.56
N LEU A 11 8.91 1.95 1.98
CA LEU A 11 7.47 2.26 1.95
C LEU A 11 6.90 2.28 0.51
N ARG A 12 7.65 2.85 -0.45
CA ARG A 12 7.28 2.85 -1.87
C ARG A 12 7.23 1.43 -2.45
N ASP A 13 8.23 0.62 -2.16
CA ASP A 13 8.32 -0.75 -2.66
C ASP A 13 7.15 -1.60 -2.12
N HIS A 14 6.84 -1.47 -0.83
CA HIS A 14 5.70 -2.16 -0.22
C HIS A 14 4.35 -1.68 -0.76
N HIS A 15 4.18 -0.36 -0.94
CA HIS A 15 2.98 0.20 -1.56
C HIS A 15 2.81 -0.29 -3.01
N ALA A 16 3.89 -0.39 -3.78
CA ALA A 16 3.86 -0.90 -5.15
C ALA A 16 3.51 -2.39 -5.21
N TYR A 17 4.02 -3.19 -4.28
CA TYR A 17 3.62 -4.60 -4.13
C TYR A 17 2.14 -4.74 -3.82
N LEU A 18 1.63 -4.01 -2.82
CA LEU A 18 0.21 -4.05 -2.45
C LEU A 18 -0.69 -3.54 -3.59
N ASN A 19 -0.25 -2.56 -4.37
CA ASN A 19 -1.01 -2.09 -5.51
C ASN A 19 -1.20 -3.18 -6.57
N ARG A 20 -0.13 -3.92 -6.90
CA ARG A 20 -0.18 -5.07 -7.81
C ARG A 20 -1.11 -6.17 -7.25
N LYS A 21 -0.97 -6.51 -5.97
CA LYS A 21 -1.79 -7.55 -5.33
C LYS A 21 -3.27 -7.19 -5.25
N VAL A 22 -3.60 -5.92 -4.99
CA VAL A 22 -4.98 -5.43 -5.00
C VAL A 22 -5.56 -5.49 -6.42
N ALA A 23 -4.77 -5.19 -7.46
CA ALA A 23 -5.22 -5.30 -8.84
C ALA A 23 -5.53 -6.76 -9.22
N GLU A 24 -4.60 -7.68 -8.95
CA GLU A 24 -4.79 -9.13 -9.15
C GLU A 24 -6.07 -9.62 -8.47
N LEU A 25 -6.22 -9.36 -7.16
CA LEU A 25 -7.38 -9.82 -6.41
C LEU A 25 -8.69 -9.13 -6.83
N THR A 26 -8.62 -7.93 -7.38
CA THR A 26 -9.81 -7.26 -7.92
C THR A 26 -10.30 -7.96 -9.18
N GLU A 27 -9.38 -8.43 -10.02
CA GLU A 27 -9.72 -9.25 -11.19
C GLU A 27 -10.22 -10.64 -10.78
N ASP A 28 -9.57 -11.29 -9.81
CA ASP A 28 -10.03 -12.60 -9.29
C ASP A 28 -11.45 -12.52 -8.72
N ARG A 29 -11.80 -11.41 -8.06
CA ARG A 29 -13.16 -11.20 -7.54
C ARG A 29 -14.23 -11.00 -8.62
N LYS A 30 -13.87 -10.79 -9.88
CA LYS A 30 -14.85 -10.84 -10.98
C LYS A 30 -15.33 -12.28 -11.21
N LYS A 31 -14.49 -13.28 -10.91
CA LYS A 31 -14.80 -14.70 -11.04
C LYS A 31 -15.42 -15.26 -9.76
N ASP A 32 -14.85 -14.94 -8.60
CA ASP A 32 -15.36 -15.38 -7.29
C ASP A 32 -15.69 -14.20 -6.36
N ARG A 33 -17.00 -13.98 -6.16
CA ARG A 33 -17.53 -12.91 -5.32
C ARG A 33 -17.73 -13.29 -3.85
N GLY A 34 -17.13 -14.39 -3.39
CA GLY A 34 -17.21 -14.86 -2.01
C GLY A 34 -16.92 -13.80 -0.92
N VAL A 35 -17.42 -14.07 0.29
CA VAL A 35 -17.27 -13.17 1.45
C VAL A 35 -15.82 -13.10 1.92
N GLU A 36 -15.09 -14.21 1.86
CA GLU A 36 -13.67 -14.25 2.25
C GLU A 36 -12.79 -13.46 1.29
N SER A 37 -13.00 -13.62 -0.03
CA SER A 37 -12.27 -12.86 -1.04
C SER A 37 -12.54 -11.35 -0.89
N LYS A 38 -13.77 -10.96 -0.53
CA LYS A 38 -14.11 -9.57 -0.16
C LYS A 38 -13.31 -9.09 1.05
N ALA A 39 -13.26 -9.87 2.12
CA ALA A 39 -12.60 -9.49 3.36
C ALA A 39 -11.09 -9.29 3.15
N ILE A 40 -10.44 -10.21 2.42
CA ILE A 40 -9.01 -10.13 2.07
C ILE A 40 -8.73 -8.88 1.24
N LEU A 41 -9.50 -8.64 0.18
CA LEU A 41 -9.32 -7.47 -0.68
C LEU A 41 -9.50 -6.17 0.10
N MET A 42 -10.49 -6.08 0.98
CA MET A 42 -10.72 -4.91 1.81
C MET A 42 -9.58 -4.66 2.79
N ARG A 43 -9.03 -5.72 3.41
CA ARG A 43 -7.87 -5.61 4.30
C ARG A 43 -6.66 -5.04 3.55
N LEU A 44 -6.36 -5.58 2.36
CA LEU A 44 -5.24 -5.12 1.55
C LEU A 44 -5.40 -3.67 1.08
N LYS A 45 -6.61 -3.27 0.69
CA LYS A 45 -6.90 -1.87 0.32
C LYS A 45 -6.69 -0.91 1.50
N LYS A 46 -7.11 -1.28 2.71
CA LYS A 46 -6.87 -0.49 3.93
C LYS A 46 -5.37 -0.38 4.25
N THR A 47 -4.62 -1.48 4.18
CA THR A 47 -3.17 -1.46 4.39
C THR A 47 -2.46 -0.58 3.36
N LYS A 48 -2.85 -0.65 2.08
CA LYS A 48 -2.33 0.22 1.02
C LYS A 48 -2.56 1.70 1.35
N LEU A 49 -3.77 2.05 1.80
CA LEU A 49 -4.10 3.43 2.17
C LEU A 49 -3.25 3.92 3.35
N ALA A 50 -3.13 3.13 4.42
CA ALA A 50 -2.29 3.47 5.57
C ALA A 50 -0.82 3.69 5.18
N LEU A 51 -0.28 2.92 4.22
CA LEU A 51 1.08 3.11 3.71
C LEU A 51 1.21 4.36 2.84
N LYS A 52 0.18 4.73 2.08
CA LYS A 52 0.13 6.00 1.36
C LYS A 52 0.25 7.16 2.34
N ASP A 53 -0.55 7.14 3.42
CA ASP A 53 -0.52 8.17 4.45
C ASP A 53 0.83 8.23 5.16
N ALA A 54 1.45 7.07 5.44
CA ALA A 54 2.78 6.99 6.01
C ALA A 54 3.86 7.58 5.08
N MET A 55 3.77 7.34 3.76
CA MET A 55 4.66 7.95 2.77
C MET A 55 4.52 9.47 2.73
N GLU A 56 3.29 9.99 2.78
CA GLU A 56 3.03 11.43 2.78
C GLU A 56 3.59 12.10 4.03
N LYS A 57 3.37 11.50 5.21
CA LYS A 57 3.98 11.94 6.47
C LYS A 57 5.51 11.93 6.40
N ALA A 58 6.11 10.86 5.88
CA ALA A 58 7.56 10.77 5.73
C ALA A 58 8.13 11.86 4.79
N LYS A 59 7.44 12.14 3.68
CA LYS A 59 7.81 13.23 2.76
C LYS A 59 7.68 14.61 3.40
N ALA A 60 6.62 14.86 4.17
CA ALA A 60 6.44 16.13 4.89
C ALA A 60 7.57 16.37 5.91
N THR A 61 7.98 15.34 6.64
CA THR A 61 9.11 15.41 7.59
C THR A 61 10.47 15.63 6.90
N LEU A 62 10.61 15.19 5.65
CA LEU A 62 11.82 15.41 4.84
C LEU A 62 11.90 16.84 4.27
N THR A 63 10.75 17.47 4.01
CA THR A 63 10.64 18.80 3.36
C THR A 63 10.59 19.96 4.35
N LYS A 64 10.20 19.74 5.62
CA LYS A 64 10.28 20.74 6.71
C LYS A 64 11.72 21.08 7.16
N LYS A 65 12.71 20.96 6.27
CA LYS A 65 14.11 21.16 6.59
C LYS A 65 14.58 22.54 6.16
#